data_AF-A0A553NZE1-F1
#
_entry.id   AF-A0A553NZE1-F1
#
_cell.length_a   1.000
_cell.length_b   1.000
_cell.length_c   1.000
_cell.angle_alpha   90.00
_cell.angle_beta   90.00
_cell.angle_gamma   90.00
#
_symmetry.space_group_name_H-M   'P 1'
#
loop_
_entity.id
_entity.type
_entity.pdbx_description
1 polymer ?
#
loop_
_entity_poly.entity_id
_entity_poly.type
_entity_poly.pdbx_seq_one_letter_code
_entity_poly.pdbx_strand_id
1 'polypeptide(L)'
;MMRSSIWVMVILTIKQGSGQCPVPDEVDIRSSNLFEQLEEQILPGVENCCCFETDPEEPSLCPVPQTNRDGTQETTTTPKPIKAIGPRDSFDLLENSPQNEEEFTSTTEANDEQNTEFAVPRVFLPEFIPETVKTLCPPNYQKCCYETEELRNQVVMNTVFECRVPLVSTEVIPEWNQPCSETDLPGKQCGERPDFETIPNLPFGMASPEEFPWICIILDKANRLVGTCVIIPLNSGNDISQGSEIVLTVAHKADEFVKRPRQLKVRVRDNYLCKDKKAPEKYSYKEFKVKEIVIHPGFSRTRYNNNIAALRLDERLNLNDVGINAACIPTCPDMFDYQFRNNSGVRCWIAGWGRNRDSQKLQSYLRKVDLPIFDTDLCNRTITREVKKVEPDTNFVLDEGELCAGGELNKDACNGDGGAPLICQAKSERWYVVGLVAWGLSSKCGVQGIPGIYTKIAHFKEWIDTLQKEGKAIGIRGGLLFK
;
A
#
# COMPACT_ATOMS: atom_id res chain seq x y z
N MET A 1 21.92 -58.42 4.94
CA MET A 1 20.87 -57.40 5.20
C MET A 1 20.59 -56.74 3.85
N MET A 2 19.39 -56.85 3.24
CA MET A 2 18.11 -56.22 3.60
C MET A 2 18.19 -54.68 3.53
N ARG A 3 17.38 -53.93 2.76
CA ARG A 3 16.36 -54.17 1.68
C ARG A 3 16.48 -52.95 0.73
N SER A 4 16.38 -53.02 -0.60
CA SER A 4 15.21 -53.34 -1.46
C SER A 4 14.00 -52.38 -1.34
N SER A 5 13.86 -51.53 -2.37
CA SER A 5 12.61 -51.30 -3.15
C SER A 5 11.59 -50.19 -2.81
N ILE A 6 11.34 -49.37 -3.84
CA ILE A 6 10.03 -48.91 -4.39
C ILE A 6 9.32 -47.66 -3.79
N TRP A 7 9.17 -46.67 -4.69
CA TRP A 7 8.09 -45.68 -4.90
C TRP A 7 7.02 -45.39 -3.83
N VAL A 8 6.80 -44.09 -3.59
CA VAL A 8 5.46 -43.47 -3.55
C VAL A 8 5.49 -42.15 -4.32
N MET A 9 4.63 -42.00 -5.34
CA MET A 9 4.24 -40.69 -5.87
C MET A 9 3.15 -40.10 -4.97
N VAL A 10 3.32 -38.86 -4.47
CA VAL A 10 2.21 -38.10 -3.87
C VAL A 10 1.67 -37.12 -4.91
N ILE A 11 0.82 -37.63 -5.81
CA ILE A 11 -0.01 -36.76 -6.67
C ILE A 11 -1.20 -36.30 -5.83
N LEU A 12 -1.06 -35.14 -5.17
CA LEU A 12 -2.17 -34.51 -4.43
C LEU A 12 -3.21 -33.95 -5.40
N THR A 13 -4.12 -34.82 -5.82
CA THR A 13 -5.20 -34.52 -6.77
C THR A 13 -6.34 -33.79 -6.06
N ILE A 14 -6.15 -32.51 -5.71
CA ILE A 14 -7.24 -31.66 -5.21
C ILE A 14 -8.06 -31.19 -6.41
N LYS A 15 -9.21 -31.85 -6.64
CA LYS A 15 -10.10 -31.55 -7.76
C LYS A 15 -11.34 -30.79 -7.28
N GLN A 16 -11.44 -29.53 -7.72
CA GLN A 16 -12.64 -28.67 -7.69
C GLN A 16 -13.29 -28.38 -6.32
N GLY A 17 -12.91 -27.24 -5.74
CA GLY A 17 -13.88 -26.33 -5.13
C GLY A 17 -14.06 -25.12 -6.06
N SER A 18 -15.29 -24.62 -6.23
CA SER A 18 -15.56 -23.42 -7.04
C SER A 18 -15.03 -22.16 -6.36
N GLY A 19 -14.66 -21.15 -7.16
CA GLY A 19 -14.19 -19.88 -6.62
C GLY A 19 -15.27 -19.15 -5.84
N GLN A 20 -15.04 -18.96 -4.54
CA GLN A 20 -15.73 -17.98 -3.70
C GLN A 20 -14.65 -17.18 -2.97
N CYS A 21 -14.77 -15.86 -3.01
CA CYS A 21 -13.78 -14.99 -2.37
C CYS A 21 -14.00 -14.99 -0.84
N PRO A 22 -12.94 -15.10 -0.03
CA PRO A 22 -13.09 -14.98 1.42
C PRO A 22 -13.59 -13.57 1.78
N VAL A 23 -14.59 -13.53 2.65
CA VAL A 23 -15.02 -12.30 3.34
C VAL A 23 -13.90 -11.87 4.31
N PRO A 24 -13.75 -10.57 4.64
CA PRO A 24 -12.85 -10.16 5.73
C PRO A 24 -13.32 -10.74 7.06
N ASP A 25 -12.38 -11.32 7.80
CA ASP A 25 -12.54 -11.64 9.21
C ASP A 25 -12.02 -10.42 10.00
N GLU A 26 -12.73 -9.96 11.04
CA GLU A 26 -12.29 -8.87 11.91
C GLU A 26 -11.11 -9.31 12.80
N VAL A 27 -10.15 -8.42 13.06
CA VAL A 27 -9.01 -8.68 13.96
C VAL A 27 -8.68 -7.44 14.78
N ASP A 28 -9.09 -7.46 16.05
CA ASP A 28 -8.65 -6.53 17.11
C ASP A 28 -7.21 -6.88 17.57
N ILE A 29 -6.34 -5.87 17.66
CA ILE A 29 -5.10 -5.92 18.47
C ILE A 29 -4.84 -4.55 19.11
N ARG A 30 -4.91 -4.48 20.44
CA ARG A 30 -4.43 -3.35 21.24
C ARG A 30 -2.92 -3.39 21.51
N SER A 31 -2.33 -2.19 21.67
CA SER A 31 -1.03 -1.90 22.33
C SER A 31 0.25 -2.32 21.58
N SER A 32 1.41 -1.71 21.81
CA SER A 32 1.80 -0.71 22.85
C SER A 32 2.80 0.35 22.31
N ASN A 33 2.86 1.50 22.98
CA ASN A 33 3.71 2.64 22.62
C ASN A 33 5.20 2.42 22.95
N LEU A 34 6.09 2.96 22.10
CA LEU A 34 7.45 3.35 22.50
C LEU A 34 8.06 4.41 21.56
N PHE A 35 7.62 5.67 21.70
CA PHE A 35 8.33 6.85 21.17
C PHE A 35 8.12 8.02 22.11
N GLU A 36 9.21 8.74 22.45
CA GLU A 36 9.20 10.02 23.13
C GLU A 36 10.48 10.80 22.77
N GLN A 37 10.47 12.11 22.98
CA GLN A 37 11.62 13.03 22.98
C GLN A 37 12.18 13.44 21.60
N LEU A 38 11.40 14.28 20.92
CA LEU A 38 11.89 15.43 20.16
C LEU A 38 11.29 16.72 20.77
N GLU A 39 11.96 17.86 20.64
CA GLU A 39 11.42 19.16 21.11
C GLU A 39 10.45 19.74 20.06
N GLU A 40 9.15 19.55 20.29
CA GLU A 40 8.08 19.97 19.39
C GLU A 40 7.52 21.35 19.78
N GLN A 41 7.12 22.17 18.79
CA GLN A 41 6.49 23.49 19.03
C GLN A 41 5.04 23.50 18.55
N ILE A 42 4.14 23.96 19.41
CA ILE A 42 2.71 24.13 19.13
C ILE A 42 2.50 25.49 18.46
N LEU A 43 1.66 25.56 17.42
CA LEU A 43 1.28 26.85 16.82
C LEU A 43 0.42 27.69 17.79
N PRO A 44 0.65 29.01 17.89
CA PRO A 44 -0.28 29.92 18.53
C PRO A 44 -1.70 29.76 17.97
N GLY A 45 -2.66 29.46 18.84
CA GLY A 45 -4.07 29.27 18.46
C GLY A 45 -4.46 27.86 17.98
N VAL A 46 -3.59 26.85 18.05
CA VAL A 46 -4.00 25.42 17.97
C VAL A 46 -3.87 24.68 19.30
N GLU A 47 -3.48 25.38 20.37
CA GLU A 47 -3.24 24.85 21.72
C GLU A 47 -4.40 24.00 22.28
N ASN A 48 -5.65 24.37 21.99
CA ASN A 48 -6.84 23.66 22.46
C ASN A 48 -7.31 22.53 21.51
N CYS A 49 -6.48 22.11 20.56
CA CYS A 49 -6.82 21.07 19.57
C CYS A 49 -6.18 19.71 19.88
N CYS A 50 -6.96 18.65 19.69
CA CYS A 50 -6.54 17.24 19.68
C CYS A 50 -6.77 16.62 18.31
N CYS A 51 -5.89 15.73 17.90
CA CYS A 51 -6.15 14.70 16.89
C CYS A 51 -6.65 13.45 17.62
N PHE A 52 -7.89 13.04 17.35
CA PHE A 52 -8.46 11.76 17.81
C PHE A 52 -8.54 10.78 16.62
N GLU A 53 -8.35 9.49 16.86
CA GLU A 53 -8.50 8.47 15.81
C GLU A 53 -9.97 8.43 15.34
N THR A 54 -10.21 8.37 14.02
CA THR A 54 -11.57 8.38 13.47
C THR A 54 -12.28 7.05 13.76
N ASP A 55 -13.40 7.11 14.47
CA ASP A 55 -14.25 5.94 14.66
C ASP A 55 -14.77 5.43 13.29
N PRO A 56 -14.67 4.13 12.98
CA PRO A 56 -15.18 3.58 11.72
C PRO A 56 -16.69 3.70 11.52
N GLU A 57 -17.47 3.76 12.61
CA GLU A 57 -18.94 3.86 12.59
C GLU A 57 -19.41 5.33 12.60
N GLU A 58 -18.74 6.20 13.36
CA GLU A 58 -19.06 7.65 13.44
C GLU A 58 -17.89 8.59 13.06
N PRO A 59 -17.37 8.54 11.81
CA PRO A 59 -16.12 9.19 11.37
C PRO A 59 -16.18 10.73 11.21
N SER A 60 -17.11 11.41 11.88
CA SER A 60 -17.33 12.86 11.79
C SER A 60 -17.57 13.56 13.13
N LEU A 61 -17.73 12.82 14.23
CA LEU A 61 -18.11 13.37 15.54
C LEU A 61 -16.91 13.54 16.48
N CYS A 62 -16.67 14.78 16.89
CA CYS A 62 -15.68 15.09 17.92
C CYS A 62 -16.20 14.69 19.32
N PRO A 63 -15.39 14.02 20.17
CA PRO A 63 -15.80 13.66 21.51
C PRO A 63 -16.14 14.88 22.38
N VAL A 64 -17.25 14.80 23.13
CA VAL A 64 -17.77 15.88 23.98
C VAL A 64 -17.58 15.58 25.48
N PRO A 65 -17.42 16.61 26.36
CA PRO A 65 -17.32 16.38 27.79
C PRO A 65 -18.63 15.81 28.37
N GLN A 66 -18.55 14.72 29.15
CA GLN A 66 -19.71 14.25 29.91
C GLN A 66 -19.89 15.06 31.20
N THR A 67 -21.07 15.63 31.38
CA THR A 67 -21.44 16.37 32.59
C THR A 67 -22.02 15.42 33.65
N ASN A 68 -21.19 14.98 34.60
CA ASN A 68 -21.68 14.29 35.79
C ASN A 68 -22.59 15.23 36.60
N ARG A 69 -23.85 14.84 36.82
CA ARG A 69 -24.73 15.48 37.81
C ARG A 69 -24.69 14.71 39.13
N ASP A 70 -24.42 15.46 40.19
CA ASP A 70 -24.54 15.15 41.62
C ASP A 70 -23.83 13.89 42.14
N GLY A 71 -22.95 14.11 43.12
CA GLY A 71 -22.13 13.06 43.72
C GLY A 71 -22.80 12.38 44.90
N THR A 72 -22.98 11.06 44.80
CA THR A 72 -22.99 10.15 45.95
C THR A 72 -21.75 9.25 45.88
N GLN A 73 -21.09 9.04 47.01
CA GLN A 73 -20.07 8.01 47.13
C GLN A 73 -20.74 6.66 47.41
N GLU A 74 -20.41 5.63 46.63
CA GLU A 74 -20.37 4.26 47.14
C GLU A 74 -18.97 3.68 47.00
N THR A 75 -18.58 2.86 47.98
CA THR A 75 -17.18 2.52 48.25
C THR A 75 -16.92 1.03 48.10
N THR A 76 -15.80 0.70 47.44
CA THR A 76 -15.13 -0.62 47.48
C THR A 76 -15.91 -1.81 46.87
N THR A 77 -15.27 -2.68 46.09
CA THR A 77 -14.26 -3.61 46.62
C THR A 77 -13.30 -4.15 45.55
N THR A 78 -12.18 -4.70 46.02
CA THR A 78 -11.01 -5.11 45.23
C THR A 78 -11.09 -6.55 44.66
N PRO A 79 -10.28 -6.88 43.63
CA PRO A 79 -10.52 -8.07 42.79
C PRO A 79 -9.99 -9.39 43.37
N LYS A 80 -10.48 -10.51 42.82
CA LYS A 80 -9.93 -11.87 43.04
C LYS A 80 -9.81 -12.66 41.71
N PRO A 81 -8.97 -13.72 41.67
CA PRO A 81 -8.11 -13.93 40.50
C PRO A 81 -8.57 -15.00 39.50
N ILE A 82 -7.89 -14.99 38.36
CA ILE A 82 -7.92 -15.98 37.28
C ILE A 82 -7.84 -17.42 37.82
N LYS A 83 -8.73 -18.29 37.31
CA LYS A 83 -8.54 -19.74 37.25
C LYS A 83 -8.76 -20.21 35.82
N ALA A 84 -7.76 -20.84 35.23
CA ALA A 84 -7.96 -21.66 34.05
C ALA A 84 -8.57 -23.02 34.47
N ILE A 85 -9.50 -23.53 33.68
CA ILE A 85 -9.81 -24.97 33.51
C ILE A 85 -10.71 -25.12 32.28
N GLY A 86 -10.40 -26.13 31.48
CA GLY A 86 -11.39 -26.93 30.76
C GLY A 86 -11.02 -28.42 30.95
N PRO A 87 -11.79 -29.38 30.41
CA PRO A 87 -12.95 -29.22 29.53
C PRO A 87 -14.20 -30.02 29.96
N ARG A 88 -15.20 -30.06 29.07
CA ARG A 88 -16.18 -31.15 28.81
C ARG A 88 -17.56 -31.19 29.51
N ASP A 89 -18.53 -31.46 28.63
CA ASP A 89 -19.70 -32.35 28.72
C ASP A 89 -20.99 -31.96 29.50
N SER A 90 -21.92 -31.39 28.72
CA SER A 90 -23.27 -31.98 28.41
C SER A 90 -24.53 -31.60 29.23
N PHE A 91 -25.68 -31.57 28.51
CA PHE A 91 -27.10 -31.52 28.94
C PHE A 91 -27.56 -30.27 29.74
N ASP A 92 -28.81 -29.75 29.63
CA ASP A 92 -29.77 -29.75 28.49
C ASP A 92 -30.89 -28.69 28.71
N LEU A 93 -31.60 -28.32 27.64
CA LEU A 93 -33.03 -27.91 27.56
C LEU A 93 -33.68 -26.81 28.49
N LEU A 94 -34.45 -25.91 27.82
CA LEU A 94 -35.79 -25.38 28.20
C LEU A 94 -35.94 -24.43 29.43
N GLU A 95 -36.91 -23.51 29.52
CA GLU A 95 -37.73 -22.75 28.54
C GLU A 95 -38.46 -21.57 29.26
N ASN A 96 -39.08 -20.67 28.49
CA ASN A 96 -40.22 -19.80 28.85
C ASN A 96 -40.08 -18.59 29.81
N SER A 97 -40.65 -17.48 29.31
CA SER A 97 -41.21 -16.29 30.01
C SER A 97 -42.64 -16.65 30.54
N PRO A 98 -43.60 -15.76 30.89
CA PRO A 98 -43.67 -14.29 30.79
C PRO A 98 -44.32 -13.54 32.00
N GLN A 99 -44.41 -12.19 31.90
CA GLN A 99 -45.44 -11.32 32.51
C GLN A 99 -45.47 -11.25 34.07
N ASN A 100 -45.98 -10.24 34.78
CA ASN A 100 -46.36 -8.85 34.43
C ASN A 100 -46.09 -7.95 35.70
N GLU A 101 -46.61 -6.74 35.94
CA GLU A 101 -47.76 -5.99 35.41
C GLU A 101 -47.48 -4.45 35.37
N GLU A 102 -48.43 -3.62 35.81
CA GLU A 102 -48.53 -2.16 35.68
C GLU A 102 -48.93 -1.46 37.02
N GLU A 103 -49.30 -0.17 36.90
CA GLU A 103 -50.18 0.65 37.77
C GLU A 103 -49.49 1.64 38.77
N PHE A 104 -49.91 2.90 39.01
CA PHE A 104 -50.53 4.02 38.23
C PHE A 104 -50.57 5.28 39.15
N THR A 105 -50.96 6.47 38.63
CA THR A 105 -51.32 7.74 39.35
C THR A 105 -50.18 8.60 40.00
N SER A 106 -50.24 9.94 40.06
CA SER A 106 -51.12 10.95 39.40
C SER A 106 -50.52 12.37 39.37
N THR A 107 -51.13 13.26 38.57
CA THR A 107 -51.09 14.75 38.57
C THR A 107 -51.29 15.40 39.96
N THR A 108 -51.09 16.71 40.24
CA THR A 108 -50.94 17.96 39.42
C THR A 108 -49.71 18.78 39.90
N GLU A 109 -49.35 20.02 39.50
CA GLU A 109 -49.94 21.10 38.65
C GLU A 109 -48.80 21.96 38.00
N ALA A 110 -49.02 23.26 37.70
CA ALA A 110 -48.01 24.17 37.10
C ALA A 110 -47.80 25.51 37.85
N ASN A 111 -46.65 26.16 37.61
CA ASN A 111 -46.40 27.61 37.81
C ASN A 111 -45.19 28.09 36.98
N ASP A 112 -45.05 29.41 36.82
CA ASP A 112 -44.34 30.05 35.71
C ASP A 112 -42.79 30.15 35.76
N GLU A 113 -42.25 30.34 34.55
CA GLU A 113 -41.01 31.03 34.17
C GLU A 113 -39.73 30.90 35.04
N GLN A 114 -38.78 30.11 34.55
CA GLN A 114 -37.51 30.72 34.11
C GLN A 114 -36.82 29.92 33.00
N ASN A 115 -36.83 30.47 31.78
CA ASN A 115 -36.21 29.85 30.61
C ASN A 115 -34.69 29.97 30.68
N THR A 116 -34.02 28.91 31.14
CA THR A 116 -32.55 28.78 31.09
C THR A 116 -32.16 27.76 30.04
N GLU A 117 -32.00 28.26 28.81
CA GLU A 117 -31.41 27.53 27.68
C GLU A 117 -29.93 27.28 27.98
N PHE A 118 -29.64 26.19 28.70
CA PHE A 118 -28.27 25.79 29.02
C PHE A 118 -27.54 25.37 27.74
N ALA A 119 -26.77 26.30 27.19
CA ALA A 119 -26.03 26.13 25.95
C ALA A 119 -25.11 24.90 26.00
N VAL A 120 -25.31 23.97 25.06
CA VAL A 120 -24.34 22.92 24.76
C VAL A 120 -23.03 23.60 24.33
N PRO A 121 -21.85 23.21 24.86
CA PRO A 121 -20.57 23.80 24.48
C PRO A 121 -20.37 23.77 22.96
N ARG A 122 -20.05 24.92 22.36
CA ARG A 122 -19.99 25.05 20.90
C ARG A 122 -18.68 24.50 20.35
N VAL A 123 -18.74 23.34 19.70
CA VAL A 123 -17.68 22.89 18.80
C VAL A 123 -17.65 23.83 17.60
N PHE A 124 -16.54 24.55 17.40
CA PHE A 124 -16.38 25.44 16.25
C PHE A 124 -15.91 24.65 15.01
N LEU A 125 -16.67 24.75 13.91
CA LEU A 125 -16.25 24.23 12.61
C LEU A 125 -15.20 25.14 11.96
N PRO A 126 -14.25 24.59 11.18
CA PRO A 126 -12.99 25.26 10.85
C PRO A 126 -13.05 26.21 9.64
N GLU A 127 -13.91 27.23 9.65
CA GLU A 127 -13.98 28.23 8.56
C GLU A 127 -12.84 29.27 8.58
N PHE A 128 -12.06 29.34 9.66
CA PHE A 128 -10.90 30.26 9.81
C PHE A 128 -9.54 29.54 9.92
N ILE A 129 -9.46 28.28 9.47
CA ILE A 129 -8.20 27.53 9.46
C ILE A 129 -7.47 27.70 8.10
N PRO A 130 -6.23 28.23 8.08
CA PRO A 130 -5.41 28.31 6.87
C PRO A 130 -5.19 26.95 6.21
N GLU A 131 -5.04 26.91 4.88
CA GLU A 131 -4.84 25.67 4.10
C GLU A 131 -3.71 24.78 4.66
N THR A 132 -2.63 25.41 5.12
CA THR A 132 -1.44 24.78 5.73
C THR A 132 -1.69 24.10 7.08
N VAL A 133 -2.86 24.29 7.70
CA VAL A 133 -3.21 23.80 9.04
C VAL A 133 -4.27 22.67 8.98
N LYS A 134 -4.71 22.29 7.76
CA LYS A 134 -5.60 21.13 7.50
C LYS A 134 -4.87 19.78 7.53
N THR A 135 -3.54 19.77 7.44
CA THR A 135 -2.69 18.57 7.27
C THR A 135 -1.99 18.09 8.55
N LEU A 136 -2.35 18.65 9.73
CA LEU A 136 -1.56 18.49 10.97
C LEU A 136 -1.93 17.25 11.82
N CYS A 137 -2.99 16.53 11.45
CA CYS A 137 -3.29 15.22 12.01
C CYS A 137 -2.89 14.13 11.01
N PRO A 138 -2.40 12.96 11.46
CA PRO A 138 -2.12 11.85 10.57
C PRO A 138 -3.39 11.39 9.82
N PRO A 139 -3.24 10.67 8.68
CA PRO A 139 -4.37 9.99 8.05
C PRO A 139 -5.11 9.11 9.08
N ASN A 140 -6.44 9.11 9.00
CA ASN A 140 -7.36 8.46 9.96
C ASN A 140 -7.43 9.12 11.36
N TYR A 141 -7.04 10.39 11.50
CA TYR A 141 -7.32 11.18 12.71
C TYR A 141 -8.15 12.43 12.40
N GLN A 142 -9.24 12.63 13.15
CA GLN A 142 -10.06 13.84 13.10
C GLN A 142 -9.47 14.92 14.03
N LYS A 143 -9.33 16.14 13.52
CA LYS A 143 -8.92 17.31 14.32
C LYS A 143 -10.14 17.90 15.03
N CYS A 144 -10.10 17.93 16.35
CA CYS A 144 -11.13 18.48 17.22
C CYS A 144 -10.53 19.57 18.10
N CYS A 145 -11.09 20.79 18.03
CA CYS A 145 -10.61 21.95 18.78
C CYS A 145 -11.69 22.42 19.76
N TYR A 146 -11.28 22.67 21.01
CA TYR A 146 -12.16 23.06 22.10
C TYR A 146 -12.00 24.55 22.43
N GLU A 147 -13.05 25.14 23.01
CA GLU A 147 -13.08 26.58 23.32
C GLU A 147 -12.04 26.97 24.38
N THR A 148 -11.77 26.09 25.36
CA THR A 148 -10.73 26.28 26.39
C THR A 148 -9.87 25.03 26.60
N GLU A 149 -8.72 25.20 27.24
CA GLU A 149 -7.82 24.10 27.61
C GLU A 149 -8.47 23.15 28.63
N GLU A 150 -9.28 23.67 29.56
CA GLU A 150 -10.02 22.87 30.53
C GLU A 150 -11.04 21.95 29.83
N LEU A 151 -11.73 22.43 28.79
CA LEU A 151 -12.66 21.62 28.02
C LEU A 151 -11.93 20.51 27.23
N ARG A 152 -10.78 20.83 26.61
CA ARG A 152 -9.89 19.82 26.00
C ARG A 152 -9.49 18.75 27.02
N ASN A 153 -9.02 19.17 28.19
CA ASN A 153 -8.52 18.28 29.23
C ASN A 153 -9.64 17.43 29.87
N GLN A 154 -10.87 17.96 30.02
CA GLN A 154 -12.02 17.17 30.47
C GLN A 154 -12.37 16.03 29.50
N VAL A 155 -12.23 16.23 28.19
CA VAL A 155 -12.42 15.15 27.20
C VAL A 155 -11.29 14.13 27.28
N VAL A 156 -10.02 14.58 27.31
CA VAL A 156 -8.85 13.69 27.34
C VAL A 156 -8.79 12.84 28.61
N MET A 157 -9.23 13.37 29.76
CA MET A 157 -9.23 12.64 31.04
C MET A 157 -10.43 11.68 31.22
N ASN A 158 -11.56 11.93 30.55
CA ASN A 158 -12.80 11.16 30.74
C ASN A 158 -13.14 10.21 29.58
N THR A 159 -12.32 10.15 28.52
CA THR A 159 -12.54 9.24 27.38
C THR A 159 -11.44 8.18 27.28
N VAL A 160 -11.69 7.12 26.50
CA VAL A 160 -10.74 5.99 26.32
C VAL A 160 -9.80 6.23 25.13
N PHE A 161 -9.82 7.42 24.52
CA PHE A 161 -9.11 7.75 23.28
C PHE A 161 -7.79 8.49 23.55
N GLU A 162 -6.69 8.05 22.90
CA GLU A 162 -5.43 8.81 22.90
C GLU A 162 -5.58 10.11 22.09
N CYS A 163 -5.57 11.28 22.74
CA CYS A 163 -5.35 12.55 22.04
C CYS A 163 -3.89 12.69 21.63
N ARG A 164 -3.65 13.04 20.36
CA ARG A 164 -2.33 13.47 19.85
C ARG A 164 -2.36 14.97 19.55
N VAL A 165 -1.29 15.68 19.88
CA VAL A 165 -1.17 17.11 19.56
C VAL A 165 -0.95 17.26 18.03
N PRO A 166 -1.64 18.19 17.33
CA PRO A 166 -1.43 18.40 15.90
C PRO A 166 -0.04 18.99 15.63
N LEU A 167 0.85 18.21 14.99
CA LEU A 167 2.25 18.60 14.79
C LEU A 167 2.43 19.50 13.57
N VAL A 168 3.18 20.60 13.73
CA VAL A 168 3.73 21.37 12.61
C VAL A 168 5.22 21.11 12.50
N SER A 169 5.62 20.41 11.43
CA SER A 169 7.01 20.48 10.98
C SER A 169 7.29 21.89 10.47
N THR A 170 8.07 22.66 11.23
CA THR A 170 8.74 23.87 10.74
C THR A 170 10.03 23.53 9.98
N GLU A 171 10.45 22.26 9.94
CA GLU A 171 11.41 21.82 8.93
C GLU A 171 10.79 22.00 7.54
N VAL A 172 11.42 22.86 6.76
CA VAL A 172 11.37 22.87 5.29
C VAL A 172 11.42 21.43 4.79
N ILE A 173 10.52 21.03 3.89
CA ILE A 173 10.53 19.70 3.24
C ILE A 173 11.98 19.42 2.85
N PRO A 174 12.67 18.46 3.50
CA PRO A 174 14.13 18.48 3.56
C PRO A 174 14.68 18.40 2.15
N GLU A 175 15.39 19.44 1.71
CA GLU A 175 15.62 19.64 0.28
C GLU A 175 16.64 18.62 -0.25
N TRP A 176 16.11 17.48 -0.70
CA TRP A 176 16.92 16.41 -1.23
C TRP A 176 17.58 16.85 -2.54
N ASN A 177 18.85 16.51 -2.71
CA ASN A 177 19.55 16.84 -3.94
C ASN A 177 19.30 15.72 -4.96
N GLN A 178 18.49 15.99 -5.98
CA GLN A 178 18.26 15.07 -7.09
C GLN A 178 19.47 15.16 -8.05
N PRO A 179 20.33 14.12 -8.18
CA PRO A 179 21.65 14.28 -8.82
C PRO A 179 21.61 14.65 -10.31
N CYS A 180 20.53 14.31 -11.02
CA CYS A 180 20.29 14.74 -12.39
C CYS A 180 18.90 15.39 -12.54
N SER A 181 18.86 16.52 -13.23
CA SER A 181 17.61 17.12 -13.69
C SER A 181 17.04 16.38 -14.90
N GLU A 182 15.80 16.67 -15.22
CA GLU A 182 15.17 16.25 -16.47
C GLU A 182 15.48 17.26 -17.59
N THR A 183 15.23 16.86 -18.82
CA THR A 183 15.05 17.79 -19.94
C THR A 183 13.56 17.88 -20.26
N ASP A 184 12.99 19.08 -20.16
CA ASP A 184 11.62 19.33 -20.61
C ASP A 184 11.55 19.15 -22.13
N LEU A 185 10.76 18.17 -22.56
CA LEU A 185 10.57 17.83 -23.97
C LEU A 185 9.11 18.12 -24.37
N PRO A 186 8.88 18.82 -25.50
CA PRO A 186 7.52 19.12 -25.95
C PRO A 186 6.82 17.84 -26.43
N GLY A 187 5.69 17.53 -25.81
CA GLY A 187 4.91 16.32 -26.05
C GLY A 187 4.18 15.89 -24.78
N LYS A 188 3.45 14.77 -24.83
CA LYS A 188 2.84 14.17 -23.64
C LYS A 188 3.87 13.38 -22.85
N GLN A 189 3.96 13.61 -21.54
CA GLN A 189 5.00 13.03 -20.70
C GLN A 189 4.51 11.81 -19.92
N CYS A 190 5.42 10.86 -19.67
CA CYS A 190 5.19 9.81 -18.69
C CYS A 190 5.09 10.39 -17.26
N GLY A 191 4.68 9.55 -16.32
CA GLY A 191 4.74 9.87 -14.89
C GLY A 191 3.70 10.89 -14.43
N GLU A 192 2.80 11.34 -15.30
CA GLU A 192 1.63 12.14 -14.93
C GLU A 192 0.58 11.21 -14.27
N ARG A 193 0.24 11.47 -13.01
CA ARG A 193 -0.94 10.87 -12.36
C ARG A 193 -2.16 11.73 -12.71
N PRO A 194 -3.25 11.18 -13.28
CA PRO A 194 -4.46 11.96 -13.55
C PRO A 194 -5.16 12.33 -12.23
N ASP A 195 -5.99 13.37 -12.26
CA ASP A 195 -6.98 13.59 -11.20
C ASP A 195 -7.88 12.35 -11.09
N PHE A 196 -7.92 11.75 -9.90
CA PHE A 196 -8.62 10.49 -9.63
C PHE A 196 -9.58 10.65 -8.46
N GLU A 197 -10.75 10.00 -8.55
CA GLU A 197 -11.76 10.04 -7.50
C GLU A 197 -11.33 9.13 -6.33
N THR A 198 -10.84 9.74 -5.23
CA THR A 198 -10.50 9.01 -4.01
C THR A 198 -11.76 8.36 -3.43
N ILE A 199 -11.74 7.04 -3.23
CA ILE A 199 -12.87 6.33 -2.61
C ILE A 199 -13.00 6.79 -1.14
N PRO A 200 -14.18 7.29 -0.69
CA PRO A 200 -14.41 7.61 0.71
C PRO A 200 -14.30 6.37 1.60
N ASN A 201 -13.76 6.54 2.82
CA ASN A 201 -13.59 5.48 3.83
C ASN A 201 -12.85 4.23 3.30
N LEU A 202 -11.94 4.41 2.33
CA LEU A 202 -11.13 3.35 1.75
C LEU A 202 -10.15 2.78 2.81
N PRO A 203 -10.21 1.47 3.14
CA PRO A 203 -9.40 0.90 4.22
C PRO A 203 -7.89 1.08 4.02
N PHE A 204 -7.16 1.20 5.14
CA PHE A 204 -5.72 1.50 5.15
C PHE A 204 -4.92 0.60 4.19
N GLY A 205 -4.03 1.24 3.43
CA GLY A 205 -3.18 0.59 2.45
C GLY A 205 -3.91 0.01 1.23
N MET A 206 -5.19 0.32 0.97
CA MET A 206 -5.79 0.12 -0.37
C MET A 206 -5.53 1.32 -1.28
N ALA A 207 -5.52 1.10 -2.60
CA ALA A 207 -5.42 2.15 -3.62
C ALA A 207 -6.79 2.46 -4.24
N SER A 208 -6.98 3.72 -4.63
CA SER A 208 -8.15 4.10 -5.43
C SER A 208 -7.94 3.74 -6.92
N PRO A 209 -9.02 3.59 -7.71
CA PRO A 209 -8.95 3.57 -9.16
C PRO A 209 -8.11 4.74 -9.70
N GLU A 210 -7.45 4.53 -10.84
CA GLU A 210 -6.56 5.49 -11.50
C GLU A 210 -5.35 6.02 -10.69
N GLU A 211 -5.19 5.69 -9.40
CA GLU A 211 -4.08 6.19 -8.55
C GLU A 211 -2.68 5.72 -9.00
N PHE A 212 -2.58 4.56 -9.65
CA PHE A 212 -1.31 4.03 -10.19
C PHE A 212 -1.50 3.68 -11.67
N PRO A 213 -1.66 4.67 -12.57
CA PRO A 213 -2.15 4.47 -13.95
C PRO A 213 -1.16 3.71 -14.85
N TRP A 214 0.06 3.47 -14.37
CA TRP A 214 1.14 2.73 -15.01
C TRP A 214 1.25 1.26 -14.55
N ILE A 215 0.53 0.83 -13.52
CA ILE A 215 0.59 -0.55 -13.06
C ILE A 215 -0.17 -1.48 -14.01
N CYS A 216 0.32 -2.72 -14.17
CA CYS A 216 -0.37 -3.74 -14.93
C CYS A 216 -0.24 -5.14 -14.30
N ILE A 217 -1.16 -6.02 -14.66
CA ILE A 217 -1.31 -7.37 -14.08
C ILE A 217 -0.96 -8.41 -15.15
N ILE A 218 -0.08 -9.35 -14.83
CA ILE A 218 0.25 -10.49 -15.68
C ILE A 218 -0.64 -11.66 -15.26
N LEU A 219 -1.54 -12.07 -16.16
CA LEU A 219 -2.46 -13.18 -15.96
C LEU A 219 -2.18 -14.31 -16.97
N ASP A 220 -2.38 -15.55 -16.55
CA ASP A 220 -2.41 -16.69 -17.47
C ASP A 220 -3.77 -16.84 -18.18
N LYS A 221 -3.89 -17.84 -19.06
CA LYS A 221 -5.15 -18.17 -19.75
C LYS A 221 -6.32 -18.55 -18.81
N ALA A 222 -6.05 -18.97 -17.58
CA ALA A 222 -7.06 -19.26 -16.57
C ALA A 222 -7.43 -18.03 -15.72
N ASN A 223 -6.86 -16.86 -15.99
CA ASN A 223 -6.95 -15.63 -15.19
C ASN A 223 -6.28 -15.73 -13.81
N ARG A 224 -5.31 -16.63 -13.64
CA ARG A 224 -4.51 -16.72 -12.42
C ARG A 224 -3.41 -15.66 -12.45
N LEU A 225 -3.17 -14.99 -11.32
CA LEU A 225 -2.07 -14.04 -11.15
C LEU A 225 -0.73 -14.77 -11.31
N VAL A 226 0.07 -14.33 -12.29
CA VAL A 226 1.46 -14.77 -12.47
C VAL A 226 2.38 -13.80 -11.73
N GLY A 227 2.19 -12.50 -11.95
CA GLY A 227 2.91 -11.41 -11.30
C GLY A 227 2.38 -10.06 -11.76
N THR A 228 3.11 -9.01 -11.43
CA THR A 228 2.76 -7.62 -11.76
C THR A 228 3.74 -7.07 -12.81
N CYS A 229 3.38 -5.96 -13.45
CA CYS A 229 4.21 -5.26 -14.42
C CYS A 229 4.00 -3.75 -14.38
N VAL A 230 4.80 -3.02 -15.16
CA VAL A 230 4.71 -1.57 -15.32
C VAL A 230 4.75 -1.17 -16.80
N ILE A 231 3.91 -0.21 -17.18
CA ILE A 231 3.88 0.40 -18.50
C ILE A 231 5.04 1.39 -18.61
N ILE A 232 5.84 1.30 -19.68
CA ILE A 232 6.99 2.19 -19.93
C ILE A 232 6.88 2.92 -21.29
N PRO A 233 7.56 4.06 -21.49
CA PRO A 233 7.65 4.74 -22.78
C PRO A 233 8.32 3.89 -23.87
N LEU A 234 8.03 4.21 -25.14
CA LEU A 234 8.69 3.62 -26.32
C LEU A 234 9.93 4.40 -26.78
N ASN A 235 10.49 5.26 -25.94
CA ASN A 235 11.72 5.99 -26.22
C ASN A 235 12.44 6.42 -24.93
N SER A 236 13.73 6.68 -25.08
CA SER A 236 14.65 7.04 -24.00
C SER A 236 14.50 8.48 -23.50
N GLY A 237 13.60 9.26 -24.08
CA GLY A 237 13.29 10.65 -23.74
C GLY A 237 11.96 10.82 -23.00
N ASN A 238 11.38 9.73 -22.46
CA ASN A 238 10.21 9.77 -21.59
C ASN A 238 8.89 10.33 -22.22
N ASP A 239 8.88 10.61 -23.52
CA ASP A 239 7.67 10.93 -24.31
C ASP A 239 6.74 9.72 -24.45
N ILE A 240 5.44 9.91 -24.24
CA ILE A 240 4.39 8.89 -24.38
C ILE A 240 3.37 9.21 -25.49
N SER A 241 3.57 10.27 -26.27
CA SER A 241 2.64 10.71 -27.33
C SER A 241 2.36 9.62 -28.38
N GLN A 242 3.26 8.65 -28.53
CA GLN A 242 3.12 7.51 -29.44
C GLN A 242 2.40 6.29 -28.83
N GLY A 243 1.97 6.33 -27.57
CA GLY A 243 1.47 5.17 -26.82
C GLY A 243 2.57 4.18 -26.41
N SER A 244 2.20 2.99 -25.93
CA SER A 244 3.18 1.93 -25.61
C SER A 244 2.75 0.51 -25.99
N GLU A 245 3.71 -0.33 -26.36
CA GLU A 245 3.54 -1.75 -26.65
C GLU A 245 4.52 -2.63 -25.85
N ILE A 246 5.16 -2.06 -24.83
CA ILE A 246 6.13 -2.73 -23.95
C ILE A 246 5.74 -2.48 -22.50
N VAL A 247 5.68 -3.55 -21.71
CA VAL A 247 5.63 -3.47 -20.24
C VAL A 247 6.82 -4.21 -19.64
N LEU A 248 7.38 -3.68 -18.55
CA LEU A 248 8.46 -4.34 -17.80
C LEU A 248 7.91 -5.17 -16.65
N THR A 249 8.62 -6.26 -16.35
CA THR A 249 8.41 -7.12 -15.19
C THR A 249 9.74 -7.79 -14.83
N VAL A 250 9.73 -8.70 -13.86
CA VAL A 250 10.92 -9.45 -13.45
C VAL A 250 11.01 -10.80 -14.15
N ALA A 251 12.23 -11.20 -14.50
CA ALA A 251 12.51 -12.34 -15.39
C ALA A 251 11.90 -13.66 -14.89
N HIS A 252 11.99 -13.93 -13.59
CA HIS A 252 11.49 -15.17 -12.98
C HIS A 252 9.96 -15.36 -13.10
N LYS A 253 9.19 -14.31 -13.44
CA LYS A 253 7.75 -14.39 -13.69
C LYS A 253 7.40 -14.71 -15.14
N ALA A 254 8.33 -14.52 -16.07
CA ALA A 254 8.08 -14.61 -17.52
C ALA A 254 8.85 -15.77 -18.19
N ASP A 255 9.92 -16.27 -17.59
CA ASP A 255 10.86 -17.24 -18.18
C ASP A 255 10.20 -18.53 -18.71
N GLU A 256 9.31 -19.17 -17.92
CA GLU A 256 8.63 -20.42 -18.35
C GLU A 256 7.67 -20.23 -19.53
N PHE A 257 7.34 -18.97 -19.84
CA PHE A 257 6.42 -18.58 -20.92
C PHE A 257 7.14 -18.12 -22.19
N VAL A 258 8.47 -17.96 -22.20
CA VAL A 258 9.25 -17.45 -23.35
C VAL A 258 8.97 -18.22 -24.65
N LYS A 259 8.85 -19.55 -24.58
CA LYS A 259 8.54 -20.41 -25.74
C LYS A 259 7.06 -20.38 -26.16
N ARG A 260 6.18 -19.77 -25.37
CA ARG A 260 4.71 -19.79 -25.51
C ARG A 260 4.09 -18.46 -25.02
N PRO A 261 4.54 -17.28 -25.50
CA PRO A 261 4.20 -15.98 -24.90
C PRO A 261 2.68 -15.74 -24.85
N ARG A 262 1.96 -16.24 -25.86
CA ARG A 262 0.48 -16.27 -25.96
C ARG A 262 -0.24 -17.09 -24.88
N GLN A 263 0.45 -17.60 -23.86
CA GLN A 263 -0.15 -18.13 -22.62
C GLN A 263 -0.35 -17.05 -21.54
N LEU A 264 0.37 -15.93 -21.65
CA LEU A 264 0.19 -14.74 -20.83
C LEU A 264 -0.66 -13.69 -21.53
N LYS A 265 -1.36 -12.91 -20.71
CA LYS A 265 -1.98 -11.63 -21.07
C LYS A 265 -1.66 -10.59 -20.01
N VAL A 266 -1.60 -9.33 -20.42
CA VAL A 266 -1.41 -8.17 -19.56
C VAL A 266 -2.75 -7.46 -19.43
N ARG A 267 -3.13 -7.10 -18.21
CA ARG A 267 -4.32 -6.30 -17.92
C ARG A 267 -3.93 -4.95 -17.31
N VAL A 268 -4.59 -3.88 -17.72
CA VAL A 268 -4.37 -2.50 -17.26
C VAL A 268 -5.71 -1.87 -16.85
N ARG A 269 -5.66 -0.86 -15.97
CA ARG A 269 -6.85 -0.20 -15.39
C ARG A 269 -7.82 -1.21 -14.76
N ASP A 270 -7.24 -2.11 -13.98
CA ASP A 270 -7.92 -3.01 -13.05
C ASP A 270 -7.45 -2.60 -11.67
N ASN A 271 -8.37 -2.34 -10.75
CA ASN A 271 -8.12 -2.09 -9.33
C ASN A 271 -8.68 -3.26 -8.49
N TYR A 272 -9.73 -3.93 -8.98
CA TYR A 272 -10.44 -5.02 -8.30
C TYR A 272 -10.50 -6.32 -9.13
N LEU A 273 -9.61 -7.28 -8.80
CA LEU A 273 -9.41 -8.54 -9.53
C LEU A 273 -10.61 -9.50 -9.55
N CYS A 274 -11.60 -9.32 -8.67
CA CYS A 274 -12.69 -10.26 -8.46
C CYS A 274 -13.95 -9.87 -9.25
N LYS A 275 -14.59 -10.83 -9.93
CA LYS A 275 -15.67 -10.54 -10.89
C LYS A 275 -17.08 -10.48 -10.28
N ASP A 276 -17.21 -10.84 -9.01
CA ASP A 276 -18.50 -11.20 -8.40
C ASP A 276 -19.12 -10.08 -7.54
N LYS A 277 -18.54 -8.88 -7.58
CA LYS A 277 -19.10 -7.63 -7.02
C LYS A 277 -19.07 -6.53 -8.08
N LYS A 278 -19.82 -5.44 -7.85
CA LYS A 278 -19.54 -4.18 -8.57
C LYS A 278 -18.11 -3.75 -8.24
N ALA A 279 -17.24 -3.78 -9.24
CA ALA A 279 -15.93 -3.16 -9.17
C ALA A 279 -16.11 -1.63 -8.97
N PRO A 280 -15.32 -0.97 -8.10
CA PRO A 280 -15.43 0.49 -7.90
C PRO A 280 -14.99 1.32 -9.12
N GLU A 281 -14.28 0.72 -10.07
CA GLU A 281 -13.75 1.41 -11.25
C GLU A 281 -14.85 1.98 -12.16
N LYS A 282 -14.80 3.29 -12.38
CA LYS A 282 -15.62 4.05 -13.33
C LYS A 282 -15.44 3.57 -14.78
N TYR A 283 -14.27 3.01 -15.09
CA TYR A 283 -13.90 2.51 -16.40
C TYR A 283 -13.36 1.08 -16.32
N SER A 284 -13.86 0.18 -17.18
CA SER A 284 -13.43 -1.22 -17.19
C SER A 284 -11.94 -1.40 -17.55
N TYR A 285 -11.36 -2.50 -17.08
CA TYR A 285 -10.01 -2.91 -17.47
C TYR A 285 -9.87 -3.17 -18.98
N LYS A 286 -8.64 -3.06 -19.48
CA LYS A 286 -8.27 -3.49 -20.85
C LYS A 286 -7.28 -4.66 -20.78
N GLU A 287 -7.44 -5.66 -21.67
CA GLU A 287 -6.56 -6.82 -21.77
C GLU A 287 -5.81 -6.86 -23.11
N PHE A 288 -4.52 -7.15 -23.04
CA PHE A 288 -3.58 -7.24 -24.17
C PHE A 288 -2.89 -8.61 -24.14
N LYS A 289 -2.61 -9.23 -25.28
CA LYS A 289 -1.97 -10.56 -25.31
C LYS A 289 -0.47 -10.37 -25.45
N VAL A 290 0.33 -11.18 -24.75
CA VAL A 290 1.79 -11.09 -24.90
C VAL A 290 2.20 -11.71 -26.24
N LYS A 291 2.78 -10.88 -27.12
CA LYS A 291 3.30 -11.25 -28.44
C LYS A 291 4.65 -11.95 -28.31
N GLU A 292 5.52 -11.40 -27.47
CA GLU A 292 6.91 -11.82 -27.28
C GLU A 292 7.37 -11.49 -25.86
N ILE A 293 8.31 -12.28 -25.33
CA ILE A 293 8.91 -12.11 -24.01
C ILE A 293 10.42 -12.04 -24.21
N VAL A 294 11.02 -10.92 -23.84
CA VAL A 294 12.49 -10.73 -23.88
C VAL A 294 13.01 -10.73 -22.44
N ILE A 295 13.75 -11.77 -22.09
CA ILE A 295 14.47 -11.87 -20.81
C ILE A 295 15.84 -11.20 -20.97
N HIS A 296 16.35 -10.52 -19.94
CA HIS A 296 17.72 -10.01 -19.97
C HIS A 296 18.74 -11.15 -20.13
N PRO A 297 19.72 -11.06 -21.04
CA PRO A 297 20.64 -12.16 -21.32
C PRO A 297 21.51 -12.56 -20.13
N GLY A 298 21.74 -11.64 -19.18
CA GLY A 298 22.48 -11.92 -17.94
C GLY A 298 21.66 -12.60 -16.82
N PHE A 299 20.36 -12.87 -17.02
CA PHE A 299 19.49 -13.39 -15.94
C PHE A 299 19.95 -14.75 -15.38
N SER A 300 20.37 -14.75 -14.11
CA SER A 300 20.69 -15.99 -13.39
C SER A 300 19.45 -16.56 -12.71
N ARG A 301 19.06 -17.78 -13.11
CA ARG A 301 18.00 -18.56 -12.44
C ARG A 301 18.41 -19.09 -11.06
N THR A 302 19.69 -18.98 -10.69
CA THR A 302 20.24 -19.44 -9.41
C THR A 302 20.37 -18.29 -8.41
N ARG A 303 20.87 -17.12 -8.85
CA ARG A 303 20.94 -15.92 -7.99
C ARG A 303 19.59 -15.20 -7.94
N TYR A 304 18.95 -15.01 -9.09
CA TYR A 304 17.99 -13.94 -9.37
C TYR A 304 18.61 -12.53 -9.45
N ASN A 305 19.88 -12.41 -9.84
CA ASN A 305 20.42 -11.15 -10.36
C ASN A 305 20.05 -10.98 -11.85
N ASN A 306 20.16 -9.76 -12.39
CA ASN A 306 19.73 -9.43 -13.76
C ASN A 306 18.26 -9.83 -14.04
N ASN A 307 17.40 -9.75 -13.01
CA ASN A 307 16.05 -10.32 -12.97
C ASN A 307 15.01 -9.41 -13.65
N ILE A 308 15.27 -8.97 -14.88
CA ILE A 308 14.38 -8.10 -15.67
C ILE A 308 13.91 -8.78 -16.96
N ALA A 309 12.64 -8.52 -17.32
CA ALA A 309 12.03 -8.97 -18.56
C ALA A 309 11.07 -7.92 -19.13
N ALA A 310 10.96 -7.91 -20.45
CA ALA A 310 10.03 -7.07 -21.18
C ALA A 310 9.00 -7.95 -21.90
N LEU A 311 7.72 -7.62 -21.73
CA LEU A 311 6.62 -8.25 -22.45
C LEU A 311 6.23 -7.29 -23.59
N ARG A 312 6.46 -7.70 -24.85
CA ARG A 312 5.88 -6.98 -26.00
C ARG A 312 4.43 -7.40 -26.15
N LEU A 313 3.53 -6.44 -26.24
CA LEU A 313 2.10 -6.66 -26.46
C LEU A 313 1.81 -6.92 -27.94
N ASP A 314 0.66 -7.51 -28.25
CA ASP A 314 0.20 -7.67 -29.65
C ASP A 314 -0.55 -6.46 -30.20
N GLU A 315 -1.10 -5.63 -29.31
CA GLU A 315 -1.79 -4.37 -29.59
C GLU A 315 -1.17 -3.26 -28.71
N ARG A 316 -1.20 -2.01 -29.20
CA ARG A 316 -0.58 -0.86 -28.53
C ARG A 316 -1.54 -0.18 -27.55
N LEU A 317 -1.09 0.02 -26.32
CA LEU A 317 -1.74 0.84 -25.29
C LEU A 317 -1.89 2.28 -25.80
N ASN A 318 -3.14 2.74 -25.90
CA ASN A 318 -3.44 4.15 -26.11
C ASN A 318 -3.27 4.91 -24.78
N LEU A 319 -2.12 5.53 -24.57
CA LEU A 319 -1.83 6.31 -23.36
C LEU A 319 -2.58 7.66 -23.29
N ASN A 320 -3.61 7.84 -24.12
CA ASN A 320 -4.64 8.88 -24.00
C ASN A 320 -5.97 8.35 -23.45
N ASP A 321 -6.07 7.06 -23.15
CA ASP A 321 -7.18 6.51 -22.37
C ASP A 321 -7.15 7.02 -20.93
N VAL A 322 -8.27 7.49 -20.39
CA VAL A 322 -8.39 7.87 -18.97
C VAL A 322 -7.99 6.69 -18.08
N GLY A 323 -7.13 6.93 -17.10
CA GLY A 323 -6.64 5.91 -16.16
C GLY A 323 -5.49 5.04 -16.66
N ILE A 324 -4.84 5.39 -17.78
CA ILE A 324 -3.67 4.66 -18.31
C ILE A 324 -2.55 5.65 -18.66
N ASN A 325 -1.38 5.47 -18.05
CA ASN A 325 -0.15 6.23 -18.34
C ASN A 325 1.06 5.26 -18.29
N ALA A 326 2.26 5.73 -18.62
CA ALA A 326 3.52 5.03 -18.36
C ALA A 326 4.23 5.62 -17.13
N ALA A 327 4.99 4.82 -16.40
CA ALA A 327 5.94 5.34 -15.42
C ALA A 327 7.22 5.79 -16.16
N CYS A 328 7.85 6.87 -15.70
CA CYS A 328 9.08 7.34 -16.31
C CYS A 328 10.28 6.43 -15.99
N ILE A 329 11.25 6.37 -16.92
CA ILE A 329 12.53 5.70 -16.71
C ILE A 329 13.55 6.73 -16.19
N PRO A 330 14.29 6.46 -15.10
CA PRO A 330 15.31 7.37 -14.58
C PRO A 330 16.34 7.79 -15.63
N THR A 331 16.74 9.07 -15.59
CA THR A 331 17.67 9.65 -16.57
C THR A 331 19.13 9.40 -16.22
N CYS A 332 19.45 9.19 -14.94
CA CYS A 332 20.78 8.79 -14.43
C CYS A 332 20.68 7.61 -13.44
N PRO A 333 21.78 6.87 -13.18
CA PRO A 333 21.80 5.71 -12.28
C PRO A 333 21.43 6.01 -10.83
N ASP A 334 21.73 7.22 -10.38
CA ASP A 334 21.72 7.72 -8.99
C ASP A 334 20.56 8.68 -8.70
N MET A 335 19.63 8.86 -9.64
CA MET A 335 18.55 9.86 -9.62
C MET A 335 17.75 9.93 -8.31
N PHE A 336 17.64 8.82 -7.56
CA PHE A 336 16.89 8.71 -6.32
C PHE A 336 17.71 8.13 -5.14
N ASP A 337 19.03 8.00 -5.27
CA ASP A 337 19.88 7.32 -4.28
C ASP A 337 20.16 8.19 -3.01
N TYR A 338 19.66 9.44 -2.97
CA TYR A 338 19.87 10.40 -1.90
C TYR A 338 19.43 9.87 -0.52
N GLN A 339 20.29 10.08 0.49
CA GLN A 339 20.05 9.73 1.90
C GLN A 339 19.92 10.99 2.77
N PHE A 340 18.86 11.06 3.56
CA PHE A 340 18.59 12.11 4.54
C PHE A 340 19.42 11.92 5.82
N ARG A 341 19.55 12.98 6.63
CA ARG A 341 20.34 13.00 7.88
C ARG A 341 19.91 11.96 8.93
N ASN A 342 18.67 11.47 8.85
CA ASN A 342 18.13 10.41 9.70
C ASN A 342 18.46 8.98 9.20
N ASN A 343 19.22 8.83 8.11
CA ASN A 343 19.54 7.58 7.42
C ASN A 343 18.35 6.88 6.73
N SER A 344 17.30 7.64 6.40
CA SER A 344 16.31 7.21 5.40
C SER A 344 16.68 7.70 4.00
N GLY A 345 16.38 6.96 2.95
CA GLY A 345 16.43 7.44 1.56
C GLY A 345 15.11 8.04 1.08
N VAL A 346 15.06 8.42 -0.19
CA VAL A 346 13.84 8.92 -0.84
C VAL A 346 12.68 7.93 -0.65
N ARG A 347 11.51 8.43 -0.23
CA ARG A 347 10.31 7.61 -0.05
C ARG A 347 9.58 7.40 -1.37
N CYS A 348 9.27 6.15 -1.68
CA CYS A 348 8.68 5.72 -2.93
C CYS A 348 7.51 4.76 -2.67
N TRP A 349 6.51 4.77 -3.53
CA TRP A 349 5.32 3.94 -3.41
C TRP A 349 5.48 2.63 -4.17
N ILE A 350 5.06 1.53 -3.56
CA ILE A 350 4.74 0.29 -4.27
C ILE A 350 3.23 0.06 -4.19
N ALA A 351 2.65 -0.49 -5.26
CA ALA A 351 1.30 -1.00 -5.26
C ALA A 351 1.24 -2.41 -5.88
N GLY A 352 0.32 -3.27 -5.43
CA GLY A 352 0.16 -4.65 -5.93
C GLY A 352 -1.00 -5.44 -5.30
N TRP A 353 -1.15 -6.71 -5.75
CA TRP A 353 -2.22 -7.64 -5.34
C TRP A 353 -1.70 -8.90 -4.63
N GLY A 354 -0.45 -8.86 -4.15
CA GLY A 354 0.19 -9.96 -3.45
C GLY A 354 -0.54 -10.42 -2.19
N ARG A 355 -0.05 -11.51 -1.61
CA ARG A 355 -0.66 -12.11 -0.43
C ARG A 355 -0.52 -11.18 0.78
N ASN A 356 -1.62 -10.92 1.47
CA ASN A 356 -1.56 -10.30 2.80
C ASN A 356 -0.67 -11.15 3.72
N ARG A 357 0.19 -10.47 4.47
CA ARG A 357 1.26 -11.02 5.31
C ARG A 357 0.83 -12.17 6.22
N ASP A 358 -0.31 -12.03 6.88
CA ASP A 358 -0.71 -12.91 7.99
C ASP A 358 -1.71 -13.98 7.53
N SER A 359 -2.73 -13.60 6.75
CA SER A 359 -3.71 -14.55 6.18
C SER A 359 -3.18 -15.35 4.99
N GLN A 360 -2.10 -14.90 4.35
CA GLN A 360 -1.56 -15.42 3.08
C GLN A 360 -2.59 -15.47 1.93
N LYS A 361 -3.74 -14.79 2.06
CA LYS A 361 -4.77 -14.63 1.02
C LYS A 361 -4.32 -13.53 0.02
N LEU A 362 -4.37 -13.80 -1.29
CA LEU A 362 -4.19 -12.77 -2.33
C LEU A 362 -5.21 -11.64 -2.14
N GLN A 363 -4.83 -10.40 -2.47
CA GLN A 363 -5.72 -9.25 -2.31
C GLN A 363 -6.59 -9.04 -3.55
N SER A 364 -7.90 -8.87 -3.34
CA SER A 364 -8.85 -8.55 -4.40
C SER A 364 -8.70 -7.11 -4.89
N TYR A 365 -8.55 -6.17 -3.95
CA TYR A 365 -8.25 -4.76 -4.23
C TYR A 365 -6.73 -4.56 -4.33
N LEU A 366 -6.33 -3.61 -5.18
CA LEU A 366 -4.97 -3.09 -5.21
C LEU A 366 -4.61 -2.53 -3.83
N ARG A 367 -3.50 -3.02 -3.27
CA ARG A 367 -2.87 -2.44 -2.07
C ARG A 367 -1.76 -1.48 -2.47
N LYS A 368 -1.45 -0.53 -1.60
CA LYS A 368 -0.33 0.41 -1.71
C LYS A 368 0.39 0.55 -0.37
N VAL A 369 1.70 0.75 -0.40
CA VAL A 369 2.51 1.14 0.76
C VAL A 369 3.69 1.98 0.30
N ASP A 370 4.08 2.97 1.11
CA ASP A 370 5.27 3.79 0.89
C ASP A 370 6.47 3.20 1.64
N LEU A 371 7.63 3.19 0.99
CA LEU A 371 8.87 2.62 1.51
C LEU A 371 10.04 3.57 1.23
N PRO A 372 10.97 3.80 2.17
CA PRO A 372 12.23 4.48 1.87
C PRO A 372 13.10 3.59 1.00
N ILE A 373 13.82 4.18 0.04
CA ILE A 373 15.00 3.55 -0.57
C ILE A 373 16.04 3.34 0.53
N PHE A 374 16.60 2.14 0.60
CA PHE A 374 17.67 1.80 1.53
C PHE A 374 19.01 2.24 0.96
N ASP A 375 19.92 2.77 1.78
CA ASP A 375 21.32 2.96 1.38
C ASP A 375 21.88 1.65 0.78
N THR A 376 22.53 1.76 -0.39
CA THR A 376 23.04 0.62 -1.15
C THR A 376 24.06 -0.17 -0.32
N ASP A 377 24.92 0.57 0.38
CA ASP A 377 26.04 0.04 1.15
C ASP A 377 25.53 -0.65 2.44
N LEU A 378 24.57 -0.03 3.13
CA LEU A 378 23.86 -0.59 4.27
C LEU A 378 23.00 -1.79 3.89
N CYS A 379 22.37 -1.79 2.70
CA CYS A 379 21.63 -2.95 2.22
C CYS A 379 22.57 -4.12 1.95
N ASN A 380 23.65 -3.90 1.20
CA ASN A 380 24.63 -4.95 0.90
C ASN A 380 25.19 -5.58 2.18
N ARG A 381 25.56 -4.76 3.18
CA ARG A 381 25.93 -5.23 4.53
C ARG A 381 24.82 -6.02 5.22
N THR A 382 23.58 -5.53 5.16
CA THR A 382 22.41 -6.13 5.83
C THR A 382 22.03 -7.47 5.22
N ILE A 383 21.80 -7.53 3.92
CA ILE A 383 21.42 -8.74 3.19
C ILE A 383 22.52 -9.79 3.28
N THR A 384 23.80 -9.42 3.07
CA THR A 384 24.93 -10.36 3.22
C THR A 384 25.00 -10.97 4.62
N ARG A 385 24.78 -10.16 5.67
CA ARG A 385 24.77 -10.60 7.07
C ARG A 385 23.59 -11.54 7.38
N GLU A 386 22.45 -11.36 6.73
CA GLU A 386 21.27 -12.20 6.90
C GLU A 386 21.36 -13.53 6.11
N VAL A 387 21.80 -13.49 4.84
CA VAL A 387 22.04 -14.72 4.05
C VAL A 387 23.07 -15.62 4.73
N LYS A 388 24.14 -15.04 5.33
CA LYS A 388 25.14 -15.79 6.09
C LYS A 388 24.64 -16.46 7.38
N LYS A 389 23.42 -16.17 7.85
CA LYS A 389 22.78 -16.96 8.92
C LYS A 389 22.25 -18.31 8.42
N VAL A 390 21.97 -18.41 7.13
CA VAL A 390 21.40 -19.61 6.47
C VAL A 390 22.49 -20.37 5.72
N GLU A 391 23.40 -19.64 5.04
CA GLU A 391 24.52 -20.19 4.27
C GLU A 391 25.85 -19.54 4.73
N PRO A 392 26.47 -20.01 5.83
CA PRO A 392 27.65 -19.33 6.41
C PRO A 392 28.84 -19.19 5.46
N ASP A 393 29.08 -20.21 4.64
CA ASP A 393 30.20 -20.29 3.68
C ASP A 393 29.95 -19.50 2.37
N THR A 394 28.82 -18.79 2.26
CA THR A 394 28.46 -18.06 1.05
C THR A 394 29.34 -16.83 0.83
N ASN A 395 29.70 -16.57 -0.43
CA ASN A 395 30.31 -15.32 -0.87
C ASN A 395 29.26 -14.39 -1.50
N PHE A 396 28.07 -14.33 -0.88
CA PHE A 396 27.01 -13.41 -1.28
C PHE A 396 27.51 -11.95 -1.22
N VAL A 397 27.21 -11.21 -2.29
CA VAL A 397 27.27 -9.76 -2.39
C VAL A 397 25.97 -9.33 -3.11
N LEU A 398 25.43 -8.14 -2.81
CA LEU A 398 24.33 -7.54 -3.57
C LEU A 398 24.80 -7.21 -5.01
N ASP A 399 23.94 -7.38 -6.01
CA ASP A 399 24.29 -7.15 -7.42
C ASP A 399 24.06 -5.68 -7.81
N GLU A 400 24.85 -5.12 -8.74
CA GLU A 400 24.68 -3.72 -9.18
C GLU A 400 23.33 -3.47 -9.90
N GLY A 401 22.69 -4.53 -10.41
CA GLY A 401 21.34 -4.51 -10.93
C GLY A 401 20.24 -4.64 -9.85
N GLU A 402 20.59 -4.63 -8.56
CA GLU A 402 19.66 -4.70 -7.43
C GLU A 402 19.69 -3.41 -6.59
N LEU A 403 18.52 -3.00 -6.10
CA LEU A 403 18.37 -2.00 -5.05
C LEU A 403 17.47 -2.55 -3.93
N CYS A 404 17.41 -1.84 -2.81
CA CYS A 404 16.61 -2.24 -1.67
C CYS A 404 15.67 -1.12 -1.22
N ALA A 405 14.51 -1.50 -0.67
CA ALA A 405 13.58 -0.55 -0.06
C ALA A 405 12.83 -1.18 1.12
N GLY A 406 12.33 -0.34 2.03
CA GLY A 406 11.57 -0.76 3.20
C GLY A 406 12.46 -1.05 4.41
N GLY A 407 12.24 -2.19 5.06
CA GLY A 407 12.79 -2.47 6.40
C GLY A 407 12.00 -1.80 7.54
N GLU A 408 10.91 -1.11 7.23
CA GLU A 408 9.92 -0.62 8.19
C GLU A 408 9.02 -1.78 8.66
N LEU A 409 8.65 -1.80 9.93
CA LEU A 409 7.81 -2.87 10.49
C LEU A 409 6.44 -2.89 9.79
N ASN A 410 5.98 -4.08 9.38
CA ASN A 410 4.71 -4.33 8.70
C ASN A 410 4.56 -3.67 7.30
N LYS A 411 5.58 -3.01 6.74
CA LYS A 411 5.52 -2.29 5.45
C LYS A 411 6.54 -2.84 4.45
N ASP A 412 6.06 -3.54 3.41
CA ASP A 412 6.89 -4.24 2.41
C ASP A 412 6.05 -4.76 1.23
N ALA A 413 6.70 -5.25 0.17
CA ALA A 413 6.10 -6.08 -0.87
C ALA A 413 5.89 -7.52 -0.36
N CYS A 414 4.90 -8.26 -0.88
CA CYS A 414 4.59 -9.60 -0.39
C CYS A 414 4.51 -10.68 -1.49
N ASN A 415 4.32 -11.93 -1.08
CA ASN A 415 4.28 -13.09 -1.98
C ASN A 415 3.18 -12.97 -3.05
N GLY A 416 3.55 -12.56 -4.25
CA GLY A 416 2.64 -12.33 -5.38
C GLY A 416 2.97 -11.06 -6.15
N ASP A 417 3.53 -10.06 -5.47
CA ASP A 417 3.88 -8.74 -6.05
C ASP A 417 5.11 -8.75 -6.96
N GLY A 418 5.73 -9.91 -7.23
CA GLY A 418 6.91 -10.00 -8.10
C GLY A 418 6.66 -9.35 -9.46
N GLY A 419 7.49 -8.35 -9.79
CA GLY A 419 7.33 -7.48 -10.96
C GLY A 419 6.53 -6.19 -10.74
N ALA A 420 6.01 -5.95 -9.53
CA ALA A 420 5.34 -4.70 -9.17
C ALA A 420 6.35 -3.57 -9.10
N PRO A 421 6.00 -2.36 -9.58
CA PRO A 421 6.93 -1.25 -9.62
C PRO A 421 7.05 -0.53 -8.27
N LEU A 422 8.28 -0.25 -7.88
CA LEU A 422 8.62 0.77 -6.88
C LEU A 422 8.74 2.11 -7.60
N ILE A 423 7.91 3.07 -7.21
CA ILE A 423 7.57 4.29 -7.93
C ILE A 423 7.90 5.52 -7.07
N CYS A 424 8.89 6.30 -7.48
CA CYS A 424 9.33 7.52 -6.79
C CYS A 424 8.83 8.78 -7.49
N GLN A 425 8.60 9.86 -6.76
CA GLN A 425 8.27 11.16 -7.34
C GLN A 425 9.55 12.01 -7.44
N ALA A 426 9.82 12.56 -8.62
CA ALA A 426 10.94 13.48 -8.84
C ALA A 426 10.58 14.92 -8.42
N LYS A 427 11.57 15.83 -8.37
CA LYS A 427 11.35 17.29 -8.19
C LYS A 427 10.50 17.94 -9.30
N SER A 428 10.29 17.24 -10.41
CA SER A 428 9.37 17.61 -11.51
C SER A 428 7.90 17.22 -11.23
N GLU A 429 7.60 16.69 -10.05
CA GLU A 429 6.34 16.04 -9.66
C GLU A 429 5.99 14.76 -10.47
N ARG A 430 6.80 14.38 -11.47
CA ARG A 430 6.60 13.17 -12.29
C ARG A 430 7.00 11.89 -11.56
N TRP A 431 6.30 10.81 -11.87
CA TRP A 431 6.47 9.50 -11.25
C TRP A 431 7.35 8.55 -12.07
N TYR A 432 8.41 8.02 -11.43
CA TYR A 432 9.47 7.19 -12.02
C TYR A 432 9.48 5.78 -11.46
N VAL A 433 9.62 4.77 -12.31
CA VAL A 433 9.89 3.40 -11.84
C VAL A 433 11.39 3.21 -11.61
N VAL A 434 11.78 3.12 -10.34
CA VAL A 434 13.18 2.89 -9.94
C VAL A 434 13.49 1.41 -9.74
N GLY A 435 12.48 0.62 -9.35
CA GLY A 435 12.63 -0.76 -8.95
C GLY A 435 11.46 -1.64 -9.42
N LEU A 436 11.70 -2.94 -9.56
CA LEU A 436 10.65 -3.97 -9.68
C LEU A 436 10.87 -5.03 -8.60
N VAL A 437 9.82 -5.44 -7.87
CA VAL A 437 9.93 -6.46 -6.80
C VAL A 437 10.58 -7.73 -7.35
N ALA A 438 11.79 -8.04 -6.87
CA ALA A 438 12.62 -9.11 -7.41
C ALA A 438 12.60 -10.36 -6.52
N TRP A 439 12.95 -10.20 -5.24
CA TRP A 439 12.99 -11.28 -4.25
C TRP A 439 13.09 -10.72 -2.81
N GLY A 440 12.98 -11.58 -1.80
CA GLY A 440 13.07 -11.22 -0.37
C GLY A 440 13.58 -12.40 0.47
N LEU A 441 14.16 -12.11 1.64
CA LEU A 441 14.80 -13.11 2.50
C LEU A 441 13.83 -13.90 3.40
N SER A 442 12.72 -13.28 3.83
CA SER A 442 11.82 -13.85 4.82
C SER A 442 10.53 -14.39 4.21
N SER A 443 10.04 -15.50 4.75
CA SER A 443 8.73 -16.07 4.40
C SER A 443 7.54 -15.19 4.80
N LYS A 444 7.76 -14.24 5.71
CA LYS A 444 6.87 -13.10 6.01
C LYS A 444 7.49 -11.81 5.48
N CYS A 445 6.73 -11.02 4.73
CA CYS A 445 7.07 -9.65 4.37
C CYS A 445 6.95 -8.70 5.58
N GLY A 446 7.56 -7.52 5.50
CA GLY A 446 7.41 -6.44 6.49
C GLY A 446 8.06 -6.78 7.83
N VAL A 447 9.33 -7.19 7.79
CA VAL A 447 10.16 -7.49 8.96
C VAL A 447 11.08 -6.30 9.24
N GLN A 448 11.05 -5.78 10.46
CA GLN A 448 11.83 -4.61 10.85
C GLN A 448 13.33 -4.82 10.63
N GLY A 449 13.99 -3.87 9.99
CA GLY A 449 15.42 -3.91 9.64
C GLY A 449 15.78 -4.81 8.45
N ILE A 450 14.79 -5.43 7.78
CA ILE A 450 15.00 -6.30 6.62
C ILE A 450 14.29 -5.68 5.40
N PRO A 451 15.02 -5.05 4.45
CA PRO A 451 14.42 -4.50 3.24
C PRO A 451 14.12 -5.60 2.20
N GLY A 452 13.15 -5.35 1.33
CA GLY A 452 12.91 -6.15 0.12
C GLY A 452 13.92 -5.80 -0.98
N ILE A 453 14.22 -6.76 -1.87
CA ILE A 453 15.16 -6.58 -2.97
C ILE A 453 14.40 -6.36 -4.28
N TYR A 454 14.81 -5.33 -5.02
CA TYR A 454 14.20 -4.85 -6.25
C TYR A 454 15.22 -4.80 -7.38
N THR A 455 14.79 -5.02 -8.61
CA THR A 455 15.62 -4.87 -9.81
C THR A 455 15.80 -3.37 -10.12
N LYS A 456 17.01 -2.80 -10.00
CA LYS A 456 17.31 -1.37 -10.19
C LYS A 456 17.16 -0.99 -11.67
N ILE A 457 16.04 -0.36 -12.03
CA ILE A 457 15.70 -0.02 -13.43
C ILE A 457 16.78 0.83 -14.11
N ALA A 458 17.38 1.77 -13.37
CA ALA A 458 18.39 2.67 -13.92
C ALA A 458 19.67 1.93 -14.38
N HIS A 459 20.00 0.78 -13.78
CA HIS A 459 21.09 -0.09 -14.24
C HIS A 459 20.77 -0.71 -15.62
N PHE A 460 19.52 -1.09 -15.85
CA PHE A 460 19.08 -1.73 -17.11
C PHE A 460 18.70 -0.73 -18.20
N LYS A 461 18.97 0.57 -18.03
CA LYS A 461 18.52 1.62 -18.96
C LYS A 461 18.99 1.37 -20.40
N GLU A 462 20.26 0.97 -20.60
CA GLU A 462 20.77 0.71 -21.96
C GLU A 462 20.04 -0.45 -22.66
N TRP A 463 19.70 -1.50 -21.91
CA TRP A 463 18.91 -2.63 -22.42
C TRP A 463 17.45 -2.24 -22.70
N ILE A 464 16.84 -1.41 -21.86
CA ILE A 464 15.51 -0.83 -22.13
C ILE A 464 15.54 0.02 -23.42
N ASP A 465 16.59 0.82 -23.60
CA ASP A 465 16.78 1.66 -24.79
C ASP A 465 16.97 0.82 -26.08
N THR A 466 17.45 -0.44 -26.05
CA THR A 466 17.47 -1.31 -27.25
C THR A 466 16.09 -1.83 -27.60
N LEU A 467 15.33 -2.30 -26.60
CA LEU A 467 13.96 -2.82 -26.78
C LEU A 467 13.02 -1.77 -27.41
N GLN A 468 13.20 -0.50 -27.03
CA GLN A 468 12.47 0.64 -27.59
C GLN A 468 12.84 0.93 -29.06
N LYS A 469 14.14 0.86 -29.42
CA LYS A 469 14.63 1.07 -30.80
C LYS A 469 14.06 0.01 -31.76
N GLU A 470 14.01 -1.26 -31.33
CA GLU A 470 13.42 -2.36 -32.11
C GLU A 470 11.92 -2.15 -32.40
N GLY A 471 11.15 -1.70 -31.40
CA GLY A 471 9.71 -1.43 -31.57
C GLY A 471 9.44 -0.37 -32.65
N LYS A 472 10.23 0.70 -32.67
CA LYS A 472 10.14 1.74 -33.72
C LYS A 472 10.40 1.19 -35.13
N ALA A 473 11.37 0.28 -35.28
CA ALA A 473 11.68 -0.33 -36.58
C ALA A 473 10.54 -1.22 -37.12
N ILE A 474 9.79 -1.88 -36.23
CA ILE A 474 8.61 -2.68 -36.60
C ILE A 474 7.44 -1.75 -37.00
N GLY A 475 7.19 -0.68 -36.24
CA GLY A 475 6.13 0.28 -36.53
C GLY A 475 6.25 0.93 -37.92
N ILE A 476 7.46 1.30 -38.33
CA ILE A 476 7.72 1.89 -39.66
C ILE A 476 7.37 0.90 -40.79
N ARG A 477 7.62 -0.40 -40.61
CA ARG A 477 7.27 -1.44 -41.60
C ARG A 477 5.77 -1.75 -41.69
N GLY A 478 4.98 -1.37 -40.68
CA GLY A 478 3.51 -1.48 -40.71
C GLY A 478 2.80 -0.30 -41.39
N GLY A 479 3.51 0.79 -41.71
CA GLY A 479 2.95 2.01 -42.29
C GLY A 479 2.98 2.09 -43.82
N LEU A 480 3.60 1.13 -44.51
CA LEU A 480 3.60 1.00 -45.97
C LEU A 480 2.99 -0.33 -46.38
N LEU A 481 2.24 -0.33 -47.49
CA LEU A 481 1.31 -1.38 -47.96
C LEU A 481 0.00 -1.41 -47.15
N PHE A 482 -1.19 -1.22 -47.71
CA PHE A 482 -1.58 -1.14 -49.14
C PHE A 482 -2.40 0.13 -49.44
N LYS A 483 -2.32 0.56 -50.70
CA LYS A 483 -3.23 1.51 -51.35
C LYS A 483 -3.40 1.10 -52.81
#